data_AF-A0A925YJB0-F1
#
_entry.id   AF-A0A925YJB0-F1
#
_cell.length_a   1.000
_cell.length_b   1.000
_cell.length_c   1.000
_cell.angle_alpha   90.00
_cell.angle_beta   90.00
_cell.angle_gamma   90.00
#
_symmetry.space_group_name_H-M   'P 1'
#
loop_
_entity.id
_entity.type
_entity.pdbx_description
1 polymer ?
#
loop_
_entity_poly.entity_id
_entity_poly.type
_entity_poly.pdbx_seq_one_letter_code
_entity_poly.pdbx_strand_id
1 'polypeptide(L)'
;MPNQPLISHLFTADPSAHVFNGRLYIYPSHDRETPIPDNDNGDQYDMNDYHVFSLDEIGGPVTDHGVALALADVPWASRQLWAPDAAYKNGMYYLYFPARDRDSIFRIGVAASPVPEGPFVAESGPIPGSYSIDPCSFVDDDGDAYLYFGGLWGGQLQCWESGRFDPAGEEPEGTTAALSPRVARLSGDMKRFE
;
A
#
# COMPACT_ATOMS: atom_id res chain seq x y z
N MET A 1 27.11 9.91 -4.26
CA MET A 1 26.67 11.15 -3.57
C MET A 1 25.45 10.78 -2.76
N PRO A 2 25.43 10.86 -1.42
CA PRO A 2 24.15 10.77 -0.71
C PRO A 2 23.27 11.97 -1.13
N ASN A 3 21.96 11.75 -1.29
CA ASN A 3 20.91 12.76 -1.54
C ASN A 3 20.57 13.12 -2.99
N GLN A 4 20.82 12.26 -3.98
CA GLN A 4 20.18 12.42 -5.30
C GLN A 4 18.89 11.59 -5.38
N PRO A 5 17.83 12.09 -6.04
CA PRO A 5 16.64 11.29 -6.32
C PRO A 5 17.04 10.02 -7.07
N LEU A 6 16.51 8.89 -6.61
CA LEU A 6 16.73 7.61 -7.27
C LEU A 6 16.02 7.56 -8.64
N ILE A 7 14.86 8.20 -8.70
CA ILE A 7 13.99 8.30 -9.87
C ILE A 7 13.77 9.81 -10.10
N SER A 8 14.00 10.27 -11.33
CA SER A 8 13.91 11.70 -11.68
C SER A 8 12.97 12.00 -12.85
N HIS A 9 12.45 10.97 -13.53
CA HIS A 9 11.52 11.13 -14.65
C HIS A 9 10.04 10.99 -14.23
N LEU A 10 9.77 10.53 -13.00
CA LEU A 10 8.46 10.46 -12.35
C LEU A 10 8.58 10.96 -10.91
N PHE A 11 7.48 11.42 -10.34
CA PHE A 11 7.40 11.70 -8.90
C PHE A 11 7.03 10.41 -8.16
N THR A 12 7.83 10.06 -7.15
CA THR A 12 7.65 8.81 -6.39
C THR A 12 7.76 9.08 -4.90
N ALA A 13 6.92 8.39 -4.13
CA ALA A 13 6.84 8.49 -2.68
C ALA A 13 6.71 7.09 -2.05
N ASP A 14 6.77 7.02 -0.73
CA ASP A 14 6.45 5.82 0.06
C ASP A 14 7.15 4.52 -0.41
N PRO A 15 8.49 4.50 -0.54
CA PRO A 15 9.19 3.37 -1.13
C PRO A 15 9.21 2.15 -0.19
N SER A 16 8.43 1.13 -0.52
CA SER A 16 8.56 -0.21 0.07
C SER A 16 9.60 -1.01 -0.71
N ALA A 17 10.72 -1.40 -0.08
CA ALA A 17 11.86 -2.03 -0.75
C ALA A 17 12.07 -3.47 -0.30
N HIS A 18 12.22 -4.39 -1.26
CA HIS A 18 12.36 -5.83 -1.02
C HIS A 18 13.48 -6.43 -1.86
N VAL A 19 14.13 -7.48 -1.35
CA VAL A 19 15.08 -8.27 -2.14
C VAL A 19 14.37 -9.51 -2.69
N PHE A 20 14.11 -9.51 -3.99
CA PHE A 20 13.51 -10.64 -4.70
C PHE A 20 14.44 -11.11 -5.82
N ASN A 21 14.60 -12.42 -5.98
CA ASN A 21 15.51 -13.01 -6.98
C ASN A 21 16.94 -12.44 -6.94
N GLY A 22 17.42 -12.03 -5.75
CA GLY A 22 18.73 -11.42 -5.57
C GLY A 22 18.87 -9.97 -6.08
N ARG A 23 17.77 -9.30 -6.42
CA ARG A 23 17.73 -7.89 -6.86
C ARG A 23 16.89 -7.06 -5.89
N LEU A 24 17.18 -5.78 -5.76
CA LEU A 24 16.36 -4.84 -4.99
C LEU A 24 15.18 -4.41 -5.86
N TYR A 25 13.96 -4.62 -5.39
CA TYR A 25 12.72 -4.10 -5.97
C TYR A 25 12.15 -3.03 -5.06
N ILE A 26 11.57 -1.99 -5.66
CA ILE A 26 10.96 -0.86 -4.94
C ILE A 26 9.54 -0.68 -5.47
N TYR A 27 8.60 -0.63 -4.53
CA TYR A 27 7.16 -0.48 -4.74
C TYR A 27 6.72 0.86 -4.13
N PRO A 28 6.89 1.98 -4.84
CA PRO A 28 6.48 3.30 -4.37
C PRO A 28 5.04 3.65 -4.79
N SER A 29 4.48 4.68 -4.15
CA SER A 29 3.40 5.47 -4.72
C SER A 29 3.89 6.22 -5.98
N HIS A 30 3.03 6.40 -6.98
CA HIS A 30 3.29 7.28 -8.12
C HIS A 30 2.50 8.58 -7.98
N ASP A 31 3.19 9.62 -7.49
CA ASP A 31 2.61 10.95 -7.33
C ASP A 31 2.30 11.58 -8.69
N ARG A 32 1.19 12.33 -8.75
CA ARG A 32 0.80 13.09 -9.94
C ARG A 32 0.36 14.49 -9.57
N GLU A 33 0.51 15.40 -10.52
CA GLU A 33 -0.06 16.75 -10.38
C GLU A 33 -1.59 16.67 -10.37
N THR A 34 -2.22 17.39 -9.43
CA THR A 34 -3.68 17.43 -9.27
C THR A 34 -4.15 18.87 -9.01
N PRO A 35 -5.34 19.26 -9.47
CA PRO A 35 -5.94 20.54 -9.11
C PRO A 35 -6.62 20.52 -7.73
N ILE A 36 -6.65 19.37 -7.03
CA ILE A 36 -7.28 19.25 -5.72
C ILE A 36 -6.48 20.05 -4.69
N PRO A 37 -7.08 21.01 -3.97
CA PRO A 37 -6.38 21.78 -2.95
C PRO A 37 -5.99 20.91 -1.74
N ASP A 38 -4.87 21.26 -1.12
CA ASP A 38 -4.41 20.62 0.11
C ASP A 38 -5.45 20.70 1.22
N ASN A 39 -5.73 19.55 1.85
CA ASN A 39 -6.57 19.45 3.03
C ASN A 39 -6.14 18.30 3.96
N ASP A 40 -6.71 18.28 5.17
CA ASP A 40 -6.35 17.31 6.21
C ASP A 40 -6.89 15.89 5.92
N ASN A 41 -7.83 15.75 4.97
CA ASN A 41 -8.31 14.44 4.50
C ASN A 41 -7.35 13.79 3.49
N GLY A 42 -6.35 14.54 3.02
CA GLY A 42 -5.38 14.08 2.03
C GLY A 42 -5.96 13.93 0.63
N ASP A 43 -7.03 14.66 0.28
CA ASP A 43 -7.66 14.53 -1.05
C ASP A 43 -6.70 14.90 -2.20
N GLN A 44 -5.68 15.72 -1.94
CA GLN A 44 -4.61 16.07 -2.88
C GLN A 44 -3.69 14.89 -3.22
N TYR A 45 -3.61 13.86 -2.37
CA TYR A 45 -2.87 12.64 -2.66
C TYR A 45 -3.75 11.72 -3.53
N ASP A 46 -3.80 12.03 -4.82
CA ASP A 46 -4.76 11.46 -5.79
C ASP A 46 -4.12 10.49 -6.80
N MET A 47 -3.11 9.74 -6.38
CA MET A 47 -2.40 8.75 -7.21
C MET A 47 -3.37 7.70 -7.78
N ASN A 48 -3.09 7.23 -8.99
CA ASN A 48 -4.01 6.36 -9.75
C ASN A 48 -3.35 5.12 -10.37
N ASP A 49 -2.06 4.91 -10.16
CA ASP A 49 -1.35 3.69 -10.54
C ASP A 49 -0.08 3.52 -9.69
N TYR A 50 0.55 2.35 -9.81
CA TYR A 50 1.88 2.08 -9.27
C TYR A 50 2.82 1.67 -10.38
N HIS A 51 4.05 2.16 -10.31
CA HIS A 51 5.19 1.61 -11.05
C HIS A 51 6.03 0.72 -10.12
N VAL A 52 6.71 -0.28 -10.68
CA VAL A 52 7.72 -1.04 -9.93
C VAL A 52 9.10 -0.73 -10.49
N PHE A 53 10.06 -0.55 -9.59
CA PHE A 53 11.45 -0.28 -9.94
C PHE A 53 12.36 -1.39 -9.43
N SER A 54 13.51 -1.58 -10.09
CA SER A 54 14.53 -2.50 -9.59
C SER A 54 15.96 -2.04 -9.82
N LEU A 55 16.86 -2.51 -8.95
CA LEU A 55 18.30 -2.33 -9.05
C LEU A 55 19.02 -3.67 -8.85
N ASP A 56 20.09 -3.88 -9.60
CA ASP A 56 20.98 -5.04 -9.41
C ASP A 56 21.89 -4.86 -8.19
N GLU A 57 22.24 -3.61 -7.87
CA GLU A 57 23.09 -3.24 -6.74
C GLU A 57 22.76 -1.83 -6.25
N ILE A 58 23.03 -1.56 -4.97
CA ILE A 58 22.79 -0.24 -4.36
C ILE A 58 23.67 0.81 -5.04
N GLY A 59 23.06 1.88 -5.54
CA GLY A 59 23.75 2.94 -6.28
C GLY A 59 23.99 2.63 -7.76
N GLY A 60 23.56 1.46 -8.23
CA GLY A 60 23.53 1.11 -9.65
C GLY A 60 22.38 1.78 -10.42
N PRO A 61 22.24 1.47 -11.73
CA PRO A 61 21.15 1.98 -12.54
C PRO A 61 19.80 1.45 -12.06
N VAL A 62 18.79 2.31 -12.14
CA VAL A 62 17.40 2.00 -11.78
C VAL A 62 16.65 1.62 -13.05
N THR A 63 15.99 0.46 -13.01
CA THR A 63 15.04 0.04 -14.05
C THR A 63 13.64 0.38 -13.61
N ASP A 64 12.89 1.10 -14.44
CA ASP A 64 11.43 1.29 -14.31
C ASP A 64 10.73 0.23 -15.16
N HIS A 65 9.90 -0.61 -14.55
CA HIS A 65 9.17 -1.69 -15.23
C HIS A 65 7.83 -1.23 -15.82
N GLY A 66 7.48 0.05 -15.67
CA GLY A 66 6.20 0.61 -16.09
C GLY A 66 5.09 0.37 -15.06
N VAL A 67 3.86 0.65 -15.49
CA VAL A 67 2.66 0.49 -14.67
C VAL A 67 2.45 -0.97 -14.29
N ALA A 68 2.54 -1.27 -13.00
CA ALA A 68 2.35 -2.59 -12.43
C ALA A 68 0.89 -2.86 -12.02
N LEU A 69 0.16 -1.82 -11.60
CA LEU A 69 -1.27 -1.86 -11.31
C LEU A 69 -1.86 -0.46 -11.50
N ALA A 70 -2.99 -0.35 -12.20
CA ALA A 70 -3.73 0.90 -12.35
C ALA A 70 -5.07 0.84 -11.61
N LEU A 71 -5.54 1.99 -11.10
CA LEU A 71 -6.82 2.13 -10.41
C LEU A 71 -7.99 1.63 -11.28
N ALA A 72 -7.92 1.84 -12.60
CA ALA A 72 -8.95 1.39 -13.54
C ALA A 72 -9.13 -0.14 -13.57
N ASP A 73 -8.10 -0.89 -13.17
CA ASP A 73 -8.08 -2.35 -13.13
C ASP A 73 -8.45 -2.91 -11.74
N VAL A 74 -8.81 -2.05 -10.77
CA VAL A 74 -9.23 -2.45 -9.42
C VAL A 74 -10.76 -2.32 -9.27
N PRO A 75 -11.54 -3.41 -9.35
CA PRO A 75 -13.00 -3.31 -9.51
C PRO A 75 -13.77 -2.67 -8.36
N TRP A 76 -13.19 -2.66 -7.15
CA TRP A 76 -13.82 -2.16 -5.94
C TRP A 76 -13.40 -0.74 -5.55
N ALA A 77 -12.23 -0.29 -6.01
CA ALA A 77 -11.66 1.00 -5.65
C ALA A 77 -12.26 2.14 -6.49
N SER A 78 -12.31 3.34 -5.91
CA SER A 78 -12.83 4.54 -6.57
C SER A 78 -11.76 5.59 -6.83
N ARG A 79 -10.78 5.75 -5.93
CA ARG A 79 -9.68 6.74 -6.03
C ARG A 79 -8.54 6.44 -5.05
N GLN A 80 -7.45 7.19 -5.21
CA GLN A 80 -6.35 7.33 -4.24
C GLN A 80 -5.61 6.02 -3.92
N LEU A 81 -4.78 5.58 -4.86
CA LEU A 81 -3.83 4.47 -4.69
C LEU A 81 -2.62 4.95 -3.85
N TRP A 82 -2.71 4.87 -2.52
CA TRP A 82 -1.68 5.30 -1.56
C TRP A 82 -0.58 4.26 -1.31
N ALA A 83 0.35 4.49 -0.38
CA ALA A 83 1.54 3.66 -0.13
C ALA A 83 1.29 2.14 -0.22
N PRO A 84 1.89 1.45 -1.21
CA PRO A 84 1.77 0.00 -1.33
C PRO A 84 2.92 -0.73 -0.62
N ASP A 85 2.78 -2.05 -0.49
CA ASP A 85 3.88 -2.94 -0.12
C ASP A 85 3.73 -4.31 -0.80
N ALA A 86 4.81 -5.09 -0.87
CA ALA A 86 4.84 -6.36 -1.57
C ALA A 86 5.40 -7.52 -0.73
N ALA A 87 4.86 -8.72 -0.95
CA ALA A 87 5.37 -9.96 -0.35
C ALA A 87 5.52 -11.07 -1.39
N TYR A 88 6.44 -11.99 -1.14
CA TYR A 88 6.57 -13.23 -1.90
C TYR A 88 6.20 -14.43 -1.02
N LYS A 89 5.27 -15.27 -1.49
CA LYS A 89 4.92 -16.54 -0.84
C LYS A 89 4.30 -17.50 -1.86
N ASN A 90 4.49 -18.81 -1.67
CA ASN A 90 3.84 -19.84 -2.49
C ASN A 90 4.05 -19.68 -4.01
N GLY A 91 5.20 -19.18 -4.45
CA GLY A 91 5.51 -19.01 -5.88
C GLY A 91 4.90 -17.76 -6.52
N MET A 92 4.24 -16.90 -5.74
CA MET A 92 3.56 -15.70 -6.22
C MET A 92 4.06 -14.46 -5.48
N TYR A 93 4.01 -13.33 -6.16
CA TYR A 93 4.21 -12.00 -5.61
C TYR A 93 2.85 -11.34 -5.37
N TYR A 94 2.68 -10.74 -4.21
CA TYR A 94 1.47 -10.09 -3.78
C TYR A 94 1.75 -8.62 -3.54
N LEU A 95 1.01 -7.75 -4.20
CA LEU A 95 1.02 -6.30 -3.96
C LEU A 95 -0.19 -5.96 -3.07
N TYR A 96 0.08 -5.51 -1.86
CA TYR A 96 -0.91 -4.95 -0.95
C TYR A 96 -0.99 -3.45 -1.16
N PHE A 97 -2.19 -2.92 -1.28
CA PHE A 97 -2.36 -1.51 -1.59
C PHE A 97 -3.62 -0.93 -0.93
N PRO A 98 -3.53 0.27 -0.35
CA PRO A 98 -4.69 0.99 0.15
C PRO A 98 -5.37 1.79 -0.97
N ALA A 99 -6.70 1.81 -0.95
CA ALA A 99 -7.50 2.65 -1.83
C ALA A 99 -8.84 2.99 -1.17
N ARG A 100 -9.45 4.11 -1.56
CA ARG A 100 -10.83 4.39 -1.14
C ARG A 100 -11.81 3.55 -1.96
N ASP A 101 -12.75 2.91 -1.29
CA ASP A 101 -13.89 2.25 -1.93
C ASP A 101 -14.93 3.28 -2.43
N ARG A 102 -16.07 2.79 -2.94
CA ARG A 102 -17.14 3.66 -3.48
C ARG A 102 -17.87 4.48 -2.42
N ASP A 103 -17.74 4.11 -1.14
CA ASP A 103 -18.29 4.85 -0.01
C ASP A 103 -17.24 5.84 0.56
N SER A 104 -16.12 6.04 -0.14
CA SER A 104 -14.98 6.88 0.26
C SER A 104 -14.27 6.38 1.53
N ILE A 105 -14.39 5.09 1.84
CA ILE A 105 -13.75 4.47 3.00
C ILE A 105 -12.46 3.78 2.54
N PHE A 106 -11.35 4.04 3.23
CA PHE A 106 -10.11 3.33 2.94
C PHE A 106 -10.20 1.84 3.29
N ARG A 107 -9.79 1.02 2.32
CA ARG A 107 -9.65 -0.43 2.42
C ARG A 107 -8.29 -0.83 1.86
N ILE A 108 -7.83 -2.03 2.22
CA ILE A 108 -6.61 -2.61 1.67
C ILE A 108 -6.99 -3.73 0.70
N GLY A 109 -6.52 -3.61 -0.53
CA GLY A 109 -6.61 -4.66 -1.55
C GLY A 109 -5.35 -5.51 -1.60
N VAL A 110 -5.46 -6.58 -2.38
CA VAL A 110 -4.34 -7.42 -2.78
C VAL A 110 -4.43 -7.69 -4.28
N ALA A 111 -3.29 -7.64 -4.95
CA ALA A 111 -3.12 -8.03 -6.34
C ALA A 111 -1.96 -9.03 -6.44
N ALA A 112 -2.00 -9.94 -7.41
CA ALA A 112 -0.99 -11.01 -7.52
C ALA A 112 -0.33 -11.06 -8.90
N SER A 113 0.94 -11.45 -8.92
CA SER A 113 1.73 -11.67 -10.14
C SER A 113 2.71 -12.84 -9.97
N PRO A 114 3.04 -13.62 -11.03
CA PRO A 114 4.09 -14.63 -10.95
C PRO A 114 5.51 -14.04 -10.94
N VAL A 115 5.67 -12.72 -11.18
CA VAL A 115 6.96 -12.02 -11.23
C VAL A 115 6.91 -10.75 -10.35
N PRO A 116 8.05 -10.31 -9.77
CA PRO A 116 8.08 -9.20 -8.81
C PRO A 116 7.76 -7.84 -9.43
N GLU A 117 8.05 -7.65 -10.73
CA GLU A 117 7.76 -6.41 -11.46
C GLU A 117 6.30 -6.24 -11.90
N GLY A 118 5.47 -7.28 -11.78
CA GLY A 118 4.11 -7.26 -12.30
C GLY A 118 4.02 -7.52 -13.82
N PRO A 119 2.91 -7.14 -14.48
CA PRO A 119 1.74 -6.49 -13.89
C PRO A 119 1.03 -7.39 -12.87
N PHE A 120 0.35 -6.78 -11.92
CA PHE A 120 -0.42 -7.45 -10.88
C PHE A 120 -1.90 -7.46 -11.23
N VAL A 121 -2.57 -8.59 -10.96
CA VAL A 121 -4.02 -8.73 -11.13
C VAL A 121 -4.69 -8.56 -9.78
N ALA A 122 -5.50 -7.51 -9.64
CA ALA A 122 -6.23 -7.22 -8.41
C ALA A 122 -7.37 -8.21 -8.16
N GLU A 123 -7.56 -8.57 -6.90
CA GLU A 123 -8.77 -9.26 -6.47
C GLU A 123 -10.01 -8.37 -6.65
N SER A 124 -11.17 -8.99 -6.88
CA SER A 124 -12.41 -8.26 -7.19
C SER A 124 -12.94 -7.41 -6.04
N GLY A 125 -12.48 -7.66 -4.81
CA GLY A 125 -12.83 -6.93 -3.60
C GLY A 125 -11.60 -6.68 -2.73
N PRO A 126 -11.71 -5.79 -1.73
CA PRO A 126 -10.65 -5.59 -0.75
C PRO A 126 -10.50 -6.83 0.13
N ILE A 127 -9.41 -6.90 0.89
CA ILE A 127 -9.24 -7.91 1.94
C ILE A 127 -10.40 -7.77 2.93
N PRO A 128 -11.19 -8.84 3.16
CA PRO A 128 -12.31 -8.77 4.09
C PRO A 128 -11.87 -8.36 5.48
N GLY A 129 -12.54 -7.35 6.06
CA GLY A 129 -12.19 -6.81 7.38
C GLY A 129 -11.04 -5.80 7.39
N SER A 130 -10.44 -5.48 6.23
CA SER A 130 -9.44 -4.41 6.14
C SER A 130 -10.05 -3.02 6.22
N TYR A 131 -9.23 -2.09 6.70
CA TYR A 131 -9.56 -0.68 6.83
C TYR A 131 -8.27 0.14 6.92
N SER A 132 -8.40 1.46 6.79
CA SER A 132 -7.26 2.37 6.83
C SER A 132 -6.23 2.08 5.73
N ILE A 133 -5.00 2.50 5.93
CA ILE A 133 -3.97 2.67 4.88
C ILE A 133 -2.65 1.99 5.25
N ASP A 134 -1.64 2.20 4.41
CA ASP A 134 -0.22 1.89 4.63
C ASP A 134 0.05 0.46 5.08
N PRO A 135 -0.35 -0.55 4.27
CA PRO A 135 0.02 -1.93 4.51
C PRO A 135 1.53 -2.10 4.52
N CYS A 136 2.04 -2.84 5.49
CA CYS A 136 3.39 -3.38 5.53
C CYS A 136 3.29 -4.89 5.75
N SER A 137 3.67 -5.63 4.72
CA SER A 137 3.67 -7.07 4.67
C SER A 137 4.98 -7.64 5.22
N PHE A 138 4.85 -8.60 6.12
CA PHE A 138 5.97 -9.27 6.77
C PHE A 138 5.77 -10.77 6.71
N VAL A 139 6.63 -11.47 5.97
CA VAL A 139 6.69 -12.93 5.98
C VAL A 139 7.81 -13.32 6.93
N ASP A 140 7.46 -13.97 8.03
CA ASP A 140 8.39 -14.35 9.09
C ASP A 140 9.14 -15.65 8.72
N ASP A 141 10.22 -15.94 9.45
CA ASP A 141 11.10 -17.08 9.21
C ASP A 141 10.41 -18.44 9.44
N ASP A 142 9.31 -18.46 10.20
CA ASP A 142 8.48 -19.66 10.41
C ASP A 142 7.47 -19.90 9.28
N GLY A 143 7.38 -18.98 8.32
CA GLY A 143 6.47 -19.02 7.19
C GLY A 143 5.09 -18.44 7.46
N ASP A 144 4.78 -17.95 8.67
CA ASP A 144 3.60 -17.13 8.89
C ASP A 144 3.77 -15.76 8.21
N ALA A 145 2.66 -15.15 7.80
CA ALA A 145 2.68 -13.86 7.15
C ALA A 145 1.73 -12.91 7.88
N TYR A 146 2.14 -11.66 8.01
CA TYR A 146 1.43 -10.62 8.74
C TYR A 146 1.30 -9.38 7.87
N LEU A 147 0.19 -8.67 8.05
CA LEU A 147 -0.01 -7.34 7.48
C LEU A 147 -0.15 -6.35 8.63
N TYR A 148 0.82 -5.47 8.77
CA TYR A 148 0.74 -4.28 9.60
C TYR A 148 0.06 -3.17 8.79
N PHE A 149 -0.79 -2.36 9.40
CA PHE A 149 -1.45 -1.27 8.70
C PHE A 149 -2.00 -0.21 9.65
N GLY A 150 -2.29 0.97 9.12
CA GLY A 150 -3.04 2.01 9.81
C GLY A 150 -2.37 3.38 9.74
N GLY A 151 -3.18 4.40 9.41
CA GLY A 151 -2.79 5.80 9.47
C GLY A 151 -3.92 6.65 10.04
N LEU A 152 -3.59 7.60 10.90
CA LEU A 152 -4.56 8.55 11.47
C LEU A 152 -4.98 9.60 10.41
N TRP A 153 -5.84 10.55 10.80
CA TRP A 153 -6.26 11.68 9.97
C TRP A 153 -6.90 11.20 8.66
N GLY A 154 -6.38 11.63 7.50
CA GLY A 154 -6.82 11.20 6.18
C GLY A 154 -6.82 9.67 5.98
N GLY A 155 -5.99 8.93 6.73
CA GLY A 155 -5.95 7.46 6.76
C GLY A 155 -7.06 6.79 7.56
N GLN A 156 -7.87 7.56 8.28
CA GLN A 156 -9.12 7.14 8.94
C GLN A 156 -8.98 6.10 10.05
N LEU A 157 -7.80 5.82 10.61
CA LEU A 157 -7.65 4.80 11.66
C LEU A 157 -8.50 5.09 12.91
N GLN A 158 -8.61 6.35 13.30
CA GLN A 158 -9.46 6.82 14.41
C GLN A 158 -10.96 6.59 14.16
N CYS A 159 -11.38 6.52 12.90
CA CYS A 159 -12.76 6.24 12.51
C CYS A 159 -13.15 4.76 12.72
N TRP A 160 -12.25 3.89 13.18
CA TRP A 160 -12.47 2.45 13.30
C TRP A 160 -12.38 1.90 14.73
N GLU A 161 -12.30 2.75 15.76
CA GLU A 161 -12.13 2.30 17.15
C GLU A 161 -13.20 1.30 17.63
N SER A 162 -14.45 1.47 17.21
CA SER A 162 -15.55 0.59 17.60
C SER A 162 -15.60 -0.74 16.82
N GLY A 163 -14.67 -0.95 15.88
CA GLY A 163 -14.73 -2.02 14.88
C GLY A 163 -15.75 -1.77 13.76
N ARG A 164 -16.37 -0.59 13.74
CA ARG A 164 -17.24 -0.10 12.65
C ARG A 164 -16.78 1.30 12.26
N PHE A 165 -16.91 1.61 10.98
CA PHE A 165 -16.58 2.94 10.49
C PHE A 165 -17.52 3.99 11.09
N ASP A 166 -16.94 4.97 11.76
CA ASP A 166 -17.58 6.18 12.25
C ASP A 166 -16.83 7.40 11.70
N PRO A 167 -17.40 8.15 10.75
CA PRO A 167 -16.74 9.32 10.18
C PRO A 167 -16.53 10.46 11.21
N ALA A 168 -17.18 10.39 12.37
CA ALA A 168 -16.97 11.32 13.49
C ALA A 168 -15.89 10.84 14.48
N GLY A 169 -15.17 9.75 14.18
CA GLY A 169 -14.05 9.29 15.01
C GLY A 169 -12.96 10.35 15.10
N GLU A 170 -12.54 10.67 16.32
CA GLU A 170 -11.50 11.65 16.64
C GLU A 170 -10.27 10.95 17.21
N GLU A 171 -9.12 11.60 17.12
CA GLU A 171 -7.89 11.07 17.68
C GLU A 171 -7.89 11.10 19.21
N PRO A 172 -7.14 10.20 19.88
CA PRO A 172 -6.92 10.31 21.31
C PRO A 172 -6.24 11.62 21.68
N GLU A 173 -6.80 12.34 22.65
CA GLU A 173 -6.21 13.58 23.17
C GLU A 173 -5.52 13.42 24.53
N GLY A 174 -4.55 14.29 24.79
CA GLY A 174 -3.93 14.48 26.11
C GLY A 174 -3.17 13.25 26.60
N THR A 175 -3.63 12.65 27.71
CA THR A 175 -3.03 11.46 28.32
C THR A 175 -3.72 10.16 27.94
N THR A 176 -4.65 10.20 26.98
CA THR A 176 -5.32 9.01 26.46
C THR A 176 -4.31 8.15 25.71
N ALA A 177 -4.48 6.83 25.75
CA ALA A 177 -3.59 5.92 25.03
C ALA A 177 -3.65 6.20 23.53
N ALA A 178 -2.47 6.27 22.89
CA ALA A 178 -2.38 6.47 21.45
C ALA A 178 -2.96 5.27 20.69
N LEU A 179 -3.55 5.54 19.52
CA LEU A 179 -3.94 4.50 18.60
C LEU A 179 -2.71 3.84 17.99
N SER A 180 -2.59 2.54 18.22
CA SER A 180 -1.51 1.73 17.64
C SER A 180 -1.86 1.29 16.22
N PRO A 181 -0.87 1.01 15.35
CA PRO A 181 -1.14 0.30 14.11
C PRO A 181 -1.81 -1.04 14.39
N ARG A 182 -2.51 -1.55 13.39
CA ARG A 182 -3.14 -2.86 13.42
C ARG A 182 -2.20 -3.88 12.82
N VAL A 183 -2.32 -5.11 13.29
CA VAL A 183 -1.65 -6.27 12.70
C VAL A 183 -2.67 -7.38 12.57
N ALA A 184 -2.67 -8.03 11.41
CA ALA A 184 -3.45 -9.23 11.17
C ALA A 184 -2.56 -10.30 10.57
N ARG A 185 -2.72 -11.54 11.02
CA ARG A 185 -2.12 -12.68 10.33
C ARG A 185 -2.86 -12.90 9.01
N LEU A 186 -2.10 -13.15 7.95
CA LEU A 186 -2.62 -13.44 6.63
C LEU A 186 -2.91 -14.93 6.48
N SER A 187 -3.98 -15.25 5.75
CA SER A 187 -4.32 -16.61 5.37
C SER A 187 -3.23 -17.25 4.52
N GLY A 188 -3.22 -18.58 4.45
CA GLY A 188 -2.25 -19.32 3.62
C GLY A 188 -2.25 -18.93 2.14
N ASP A 189 -3.36 -18.43 1.59
CA ASP A 189 -3.45 -17.91 0.22
C ASP A 189 -3.05 -16.43 0.06
N MET A 190 -2.67 -15.77 1.17
CA MET A 190 -2.22 -14.38 1.29
C MET A 190 -3.28 -13.31 0.98
N LYS A 191 -4.56 -13.70 0.89
CA LYS A 191 -5.63 -12.82 0.40
C LYS A 191 -6.67 -12.41 1.46
N ARG A 192 -6.55 -12.92 2.69
CA ARG A 192 -7.49 -12.67 3.79
C ARG A 192 -6.75 -12.54 5.12
N PHE A 193 -7.43 -11.96 6.11
CA PHE A 193 -7.01 -12.06 7.50
C PHE A 193 -7.53 -13.37 8.11
N GLU A 194 -6.76 -13.93 9.05
CA GLU A 194 -7.16 -15.08 9.89
C GLU A 194 -7.76 -14.67 11.23
#